data_AF-A0A2A5HVX0-F1
#
_entry.id   AF-A0A2A5HVX0-F1
#
_cell.length_a   1.000
_cell.length_b   1.000
_cell.length_c   1.000
_cell.angle_alpha   90.00
_cell.angle_beta   90.00
_cell.angle_gamma   90.00
#
_symmetry.space_group_name_H-M   'P 1'
#
loop_
_entity.id
_entity.type
_entity.pdbx_description
1 polymer ?
#
loop_
_entity_poly.entity_id
_entity_poly.type
_entity_poly.pdbx_seq_one_letter_code
_entity_poly.pdbx_strand_id
1 'polypeptide(L)'
;MIKAIKFDKHGKFRLLISLSFVFCLMVTLYLAYHSLGFETEKKALEVRSHNEALIDNVRNILACYDGHSATEPDEVKYCQAQNSALLTPNRYHIILNGDDVLVYHPEERFLGKKIGDLFLYDEVFSQLGRYEEESLHLLTKAETGQALWIYQAALYHSKQAIDTGTDIDTDSKGWRIVSVVEDISLSAHQVEKRRQYILLVLFCVVTVFIYFMMILRVRDAEEVEYWQLAIIFSILCLLGVSFIWNDQLHRSQPMNDEEYIIRDDIGIMLHHVHLDKGLDSSEYHVNKSAPEIPLGLRIDSINIAQNNEVNISGLIWVRNLNQERAEGFELEFPDTFESEITPYLHENDTRSWQFNLSAQQHIKPENYPFERDRISLRITTQGYNNQYRLVPDFSGMGISNPGAMPGISESITMKGWNLFQTYFSYRTYRNTFNYSNGDPLHDGELSELHYNVEIGRKFLNPFISDMIPILSIAALLFLVLMTLTKNELHMAELGFSASSVLGYGSGLFFILIVSHVYLREKLNIDRISYIEQFYFLMYFVILSVSLSSILFTSRFDYKIASYKDGFILKLLYWPVILGGSLVFTAISFYK
;
A
#
# COMPACT_ATOMS: atom_id res chain seq x y z
N MET A 1 1.49 34.76 -55.49
CA MET A 1 0.71 34.17 -54.37
C MET A 1 1.65 33.53 -53.34
N ILE A 2 2.70 34.21 -52.90
CA ILE A 2 3.52 33.83 -51.74
C ILE A 2 3.93 35.15 -51.09
N LYS A 3 3.13 35.59 -50.11
CA LYS A 3 3.45 36.75 -49.27
C LYS A 3 4.39 36.25 -48.19
N ALA A 4 5.61 36.78 -48.19
CA ALA A 4 6.60 36.53 -47.16
C ALA A 4 6.00 36.81 -45.77
N ILE A 5 5.81 35.74 -44.98
CA ILE A 5 5.55 35.84 -43.55
C ILE A 5 6.86 36.32 -42.94
N LYS A 6 6.91 37.62 -42.65
CA LYS A 6 8.02 38.28 -41.96
C LYS A 6 8.03 37.78 -40.52
N PHE A 7 8.74 36.68 -40.26
CA PHE A 7 8.94 36.19 -38.91
C PHE A 7 9.84 37.17 -38.16
N ASP A 8 9.24 37.89 -37.22
CA ASP A 8 9.92 38.75 -36.26
C ASP A 8 10.98 37.95 -35.47
N LYS A 9 12.10 38.58 -35.11
CA LYS A 9 13.18 38.00 -34.28
C LYS A 9 12.61 37.43 -32.97
N HIS A 10 11.52 38.01 -32.47
CA HIS A 10 10.78 37.54 -31.29
C HIS A 10 9.99 36.24 -31.50
N GLY A 11 9.55 35.94 -32.73
CA GLY A 11 8.86 34.69 -33.06
C GLY A 11 9.78 33.47 -33.06
N LYS A 12 11.03 33.64 -33.52
CA LYS A 12 12.05 32.57 -33.46
C LYS A 12 12.46 32.22 -32.03
N PHE A 13 12.52 33.22 -31.13
CA PHE A 13 12.83 32.99 -29.72
C PHE A 13 11.70 32.24 -28.99
N ARG A 14 10.43 32.59 -29.28
CA ARG A 14 9.25 31.85 -28.76
C ARG A 14 9.23 30.39 -29.23
N LEU A 15 9.59 30.12 -30.49
CA LEU A 15 9.61 28.76 -31.04
C LEU A 15 10.75 27.91 -30.48
N LEU A 16 11.94 28.51 -30.26
CA LEU A 16 13.07 27.80 -29.64
C LEU A 16 12.78 27.44 -28.18
N ILE A 17 12.12 28.34 -27.44
CA ILE A 17 11.76 28.10 -26.03
C ILE A 17 10.64 27.08 -25.91
N SER A 18 9.63 27.11 -26.79
CA SER A 18 8.59 26.08 -26.78
C SER A 18 9.18 24.71 -27.13
N LEU A 19 10.14 24.63 -28.07
CA LEU A 19 10.87 23.40 -28.35
C LEU A 19 11.70 22.92 -27.15
N SER A 20 12.40 23.83 -26.46
CA SER A 20 13.20 23.47 -25.29
C SER A 20 12.34 23.02 -24.10
N PHE A 21 11.15 23.59 -23.94
CA PHE A 21 10.17 23.18 -22.93
C PHE A 21 9.56 21.81 -23.25
N VAL A 22 9.15 21.59 -24.51
CA VAL A 22 8.66 20.29 -24.97
C VAL A 22 9.75 19.23 -24.84
N PHE A 23 11.00 19.57 -25.15
CA PHE A 23 12.14 18.68 -25.00
C PHE A 23 12.41 18.36 -23.52
N CYS A 24 12.39 19.36 -22.64
CA CYS A 24 12.57 19.12 -21.20
C CYS A 24 11.44 18.27 -20.64
N LEU A 25 10.17 18.60 -20.93
CA LEU A 25 9.00 17.83 -20.53
C LEU A 25 9.05 16.38 -21.07
N MET A 26 9.45 16.21 -22.33
CA MET A 26 9.65 14.87 -22.92
C MET A 26 10.78 14.12 -22.24
N VAL A 27 11.90 14.77 -21.91
CA VAL A 27 13.02 14.13 -21.22
C VAL A 27 12.61 13.74 -19.79
N THR A 28 11.83 14.56 -19.09
CA THR A 28 11.33 14.22 -17.75
C THR A 28 10.31 13.09 -17.80
N LEU A 29 9.37 13.12 -18.75
CA LEU A 29 8.41 12.03 -18.99
C LEU A 29 9.12 10.75 -19.43
N TYR A 30 10.16 10.86 -20.25
CA TYR A 30 10.99 9.74 -20.70
C TYR A 30 11.78 9.14 -19.55
N LEU A 31 12.46 9.95 -18.73
CA LEU A 31 13.20 9.47 -17.55
C LEU A 31 12.26 8.84 -16.51
N ALA A 32 11.07 9.42 -16.29
CA ALA A 32 10.06 8.85 -15.41
C ALA A 32 9.56 7.48 -15.94
N TYR A 33 9.20 7.41 -17.22
CA TYR A 33 8.77 6.17 -17.88
C TYR A 33 9.87 5.10 -17.88
N HIS A 34 11.12 5.49 -18.15
CA HIS A 34 12.24 4.56 -18.23
C HIS A 34 12.70 4.05 -16.86
N SER A 35 12.53 4.85 -15.79
CA SER A 35 12.77 4.39 -14.42
C SER A 35 11.79 3.28 -13.99
N LEU A 36 10.53 3.34 -14.48
CA LEU A 36 9.50 2.34 -14.22
C LEU A 36 9.73 1.03 -15.00
N GLY A 37 10.24 1.11 -16.23
CA GLY A 37 10.49 -0.07 -17.08
C GLY A 37 11.78 -0.85 -16.76
N PHE A 38 12.82 -0.17 -16.28
CA PHE A 38 14.13 -0.81 -15.96
C PHE A 38 14.03 -1.79 -14.77
N GLU A 39 13.05 -1.58 -13.91
CA GLU A 39 12.87 -2.34 -12.67
C GLU A 39 12.22 -3.70 -12.90
N THR A 40 11.25 -3.76 -13.82
CA THR A 40 10.65 -5.04 -14.30
C THR A 40 11.68 -5.90 -15.02
N GLU A 41 12.57 -5.28 -15.80
CA GLU A 41 13.63 -5.99 -16.54
C GLU A 41 14.70 -6.55 -15.61
N LYS A 42 15.07 -5.79 -14.56
CA LYS A 42 16.01 -6.26 -13.53
C LYS A 42 15.49 -7.48 -12.75
N LYS A 43 14.22 -7.47 -12.35
CA LYS A 43 13.58 -8.61 -11.68
C LYS A 43 13.48 -9.84 -12.58
N ALA A 44 13.11 -9.63 -13.84
CA ALA A 44 13.11 -10.71 -14.82
C ALA A 44 14.48 -11.38 -14.93
N LEU A 45 15.56 -10.59 -14.90
CA LEU A 45 16.94 -11.08 -14.89
C LEU A 45 17.29 -11.84 -13.60
N GLU A 46 16.83 -11.36 -12.45
CA GLU A 46 17.07 -12.00 -11.14
C GLU A 46 16.37 -13.36 -11.05
N VAL A 47 15.09 -13.42 -11.43
CA VAL A 47 14.31 -14.67 -11.50
C VAL A 47 14.99 -15.67 -12.42
N ARG A 48 15.43 -15.23 -13.61
CA ARG A 48 16.14 -16.07 -14.58
C ARG A 48 17.45 -16.62 -14.01
N SER A 49 18.32 -15.76 -13.48
CA SER A 49 19.65 -16.17 -12.97
C SER A 49 19.56 -17.17 -11.81
N HIS A 50 18.58 -17.02 -10.93
CA HIS A 50 18.36 -17.97 -9.84
C HIS A 50 17.84 -19.32 -10.35
N ASN A 51 16.96 -19.32 -11.34
CA ASN A 51 16.43 -20.56 -11.91
C ASN A 51 17.49 -21.34 -12.68
N GLU A 52 18.41 -20.66 -13.38
CA GLU A 52 19.59 -21.31 -14.00
C GLU A 52 20.45 -22.05 -12.97
N ALA A 53 20.71 -21.45 -11.80
CA ALA A 53 21.45 -22.10 -10.71
C ALA A 53 20.70 -23.30 -10.08
N LEU A 54 19.37 -23.27 -10.08
CA LEU A 54 18.54 -24.37 -9.59
C LEU A 54 18.52 -25.55 -10.56
N ILE A 55 18.43 -25.29 -11.86
CA ILE A 55 18.41 -26.31 -12.92
C ILE A 55 19.63 -27.25 -12.79
N ASP A 56 20.80 -26.70 -12.45
CA ASP A 56 22.01 -27.51 -12.22
C ASP A 56 21.92 -28.43 -10.98
N ASN A 57 21.19 -28.03 -9.94
CA ASN A 57 20.96 -28.83 -8.73
C ASN A 57 19.84 -29.88 -8.89
N VAL A 58 18.87 -29.65 -9.79
CA VAL A 58 17.72 -30.53 -10.05
C VAL A 58 18.14 -31.88 -10.67
N ARG A 59 19.38 -32.02 -11.18
CA ARG A 59 19.93 -33.31 -11.66
C ARG A 59 19.93 -34.41 -10.59
N ASN A 60 20.12 -34.06 -9.32
CA ASN A 60 20.08 -35.02 -8.20
C ASN A 60 18.65 -35.41 -7.80
N ILE A 61 17.69 -34.51 -8.04
CA ILE A 61 16.26 -34.66 -7.73
C ILE A 61 15.60 -35.61 -8.74
N LEU A 62 15.91 -35.45 -10.02
CA LEU A 62 15.39 -36.31 -11.11
C LEU A 62 15.85 -37.77 -11.01
N ALA A 63 17.00 -38.01 -10.37
CA ALA A 63 17.54 -39.36 -10.19
C ALA A 63 16.63 -40.27 -9.32
N CYS A 64 15.76 -39.71 -8.47
CA CYS A 64 14.75 -40.47 -7.72
C CYS A 64 13.62 -40.96 -8.63
N TYR A 65 13.22 -40.10 -9.60
CA TYR A 65 12.13 -40.35 -10.52
C TYR A 65 12.52 -41.19 -11.75
N ASP A 66 13.80 -41.20 -12.15
CA ASP A 66 14.31 -42.08 -13.23
C ASP A 66 14.27 -43.58 -12.87
N GLY A 67 14.15 -43.94 -11.59
CA GLY A 67 14.12 -45.32 -11.10
C GLY A 67 12.72 -45.91 -10.83
N HIS A 68 11.67 -45.10 -10.95
CA HIS A 68 10.29 -45.41 -10.55
C HIS A 68 9.32 -45.02 -11.67
N SER A 69 8.17 -45.69 -11.80
CA SER A 69 7.22 -45.28 -12.83
C SER A 69 6.55 -43.99 -12.37
N ALA A 70 6.73 -42.88 -13.12
CA ALA A 70 6.12 -41.57 -12.83
C ALA A 70 4.57 -41.58 -12.88
N THR A 71 3.95 -42.76 -13.03
CA THR A 71 2.53 -43.01 -13.13
C THR A 71 1.92 -43.64 -11.87
N GLU A 72 2.72 -44.15 -10.93
CA GLU A 72 2.21 -44.69 -9.66
C GLU A 72 2.20 -43.62 -8.54
N PRO A 73 1.03 -43.29 -7.96
CA PRO A 73 0.89 -42.20 -6.99
C PRO A 73 1.76 -42.34 -5.74
N ASP A 74 2.03 -43.56 -5.29
CA ASP A 74 2.76 -43.83 -4.06
C ASP A 74 4.29 -43.68 -4.23
N GLU A 75 4.83 -43.98 -5.42
CA GLU A 75 6.26 -43.77 -5.74
C GLU A 75 6.57 -42.28 -5.96
N VAL A 76 5.64 -41.54 -6.58
CA VAL A 76 5.74 -40.08 -6.77
C VAL A 76 5.77 -39.33 -5.43
N LYS A 77 4.95 -39.78 -4.47
CA LYS A 77 4.92 -39.22 -3.09
C LYS A 77 6.24 -39.42 -2.34
N TYR A 78 6.88 -40.58 -2.49
CA TYR A 78 8.17 -40.86 -1.86
C TYR A 78 9.27 -39.90 -2.33
N CYS A 79 9.37 -39.68 -3.64
CA CYS A 79 10.36 -38.75 -4.19
C CYS A 79 10.04 -37.28 -3.87
N GLN A 80 8.76 -36.89 -3.79
CA GLN A 80 8.37 -35.53 -3.40
C GLN A 80 8.81 -35.18 -1.96
N ALA A 81 8.69 -36.13 -1.02
CA ALA A 81 9.05 -35.94 0.38
C ALA A 81 10.55 -35.63 0.61
N GLN A 82 11.43 -35.99 -0.34
CA GLN A 82 12.87 -35.74 -0.23
C GLN A 82 13.32 -34.37 -0.78
N ASN A 83 12.42 -33.59 -1.41
CA ASN A 83 12.79 -32.42 -2.21
C ASN A 83 12.38 -31.07 -1.59
N SER A 84 12.80 -30.80 -0.34
CA SER A 84 12.56 -29.52 0.36
C SER A 84 13.27 -28.30 -0.26
N ALA A 85 14.19 -28.52 -1.20
CA ALA A 85 14.88 -27.48 -1.96
C ALA A 85 13.97 -26.78 -2.99
N LEU A 86 12.86 -27.41 -3.40
CA LEU A 86 11.92 -26.91 -4.42
C LEU A 86 10.82 -25.99 -3.86
N LEU A 87 10.86 -25.69 -2.57
CA LEU A 87 9.94 -24.81 -1.88
C LEU A 87 10.74 -23.76 -1.10
N THR A 88 10.42 -22.49 -1.29
CA THR A 88 10.97 -21.36 -0.53
C THR A 88 9.82 -20.43 -0.15
N PRO A 89 9.97 -19.54 0.83
CA PRO A 89 8.85 -18.74 1.36
C PRO A 89 8.06 -17.97 0.30
N ASN A 90 8.73 -17.59 -0.80
CA ASN A 90 8.19 -16.71 -1.83
C ASN A 90 8.15 -17.38 -3.21
N ARG A 91 8.46 -18.67 -3.29
CA ARG A 91 8.59 -19.38 -4.56
C ARG A 91 8.41 -20.87 -4.39
N TYR A 92 7.72 -21.47 -5.34
CA TYR A 92 7.64 -22.91 -5.49
C TYR A 92 7.96 -23.32 -6.93
N HIS A 93 8.32 -24.59 -7.08
CA HIS A 93 8.59 -25.18 -8.38
C HIS A 93 7.54 -26.23 -8.73
N ILE A 94 7.29 -26.41 -10.02
CA ILE A 94 6.47 -27.46 -10.60
C ILE A 94 7.36 -28.23 -11.58
N ILE A 95 7.29 -29.56 -11.54
CA ILE A 95 8.03 -30.41 -12.48
C ILE A 95 7.04 -31.20 -13.32
N LEU A 96 7.25 -31.15 -14.63
CA LEU A 96 6.46 -31.86 -15.64
C LEU A 96 7.36 -32.87 -16.35
N ASN A 97 6.84 -34.07 -16.59
CA ASN A 97 7.47 -35.03 -17.50
C ASN A 97 7.11 -34.69 -18.95
N GLY A 98 7.77 -35.34 -19.91
CA GLY A 98 7.56 -35.18 -21.34
C GLY A 98 6.10 -35.26 -21.78
N ASP A 99 5.27 -36.10 -21.15
CA ASP A 99 3.85 -36.22 -21.49
C ASP A 99 2.93 -35.17 -20.85
N ASP A 100 3.49 -34.06 -20.36
CA ASP A 100 2.80 -32.97 -19.68
C ASP A 100 2.05 -33.41 -18.42
N VAL A 101 2.57 -34.47 -17.78
CA VAL A 101 2.08 -35.00 -16.50
C VAL A 101 2.85 -34.34 -15.37
N LEU A 102 2.14 -33.84 -14.36
CA LEU A 102 2.75 -33.30 -13.15
C LEU A 102 3.38 -34.40 -12.31
N VAL A 103 4.70 -34.29 -12.13
CA VAL A 103 5.50 -35.18 -11.30
C VAL A 103 5.82 -34.56 -9.95
N TYR A 104 5.89 -33.23 -9.89
CA TYR A 104 6.04 -32.49 -8.64
C TYR A 104 5.12 -31.28 -8.63
N HIS A 105 4.35 -31.18 -7.57
CA HIS A 105 3.56 -30.01 -7.25
C HIS A 105 3.48 -29.87 -5.72
N PRO A 106 3.55 -28.65 -5.17
CA PRO A 106 3.34 -28.40 -3.75
C PRO A 106 2.09 -29.10 -3.19
N GLU A 107 0.95 -28.94 -3.88
CA GLU A 107 -0.30 -29.63 -3.54
C GLU A 107 -0.40 -31.04 -4.15
N GLU A 108 -0.63 -32.04 -3.30
CA GLU A 108 -0.71 -33.45 -3.72
C GLU A 108 -1.86 -33.75 -4.68
N ARG A 109 -2.96 -33.00 -4.62
CA ARG A 109 -4.17 -33.24 -5.43
C ARG A 109 -3.96 -33.11 -6.94
N PHE A 110 -2.84 -32.50 -7.37
CA PHE A 110 -2.50 -32.29 -8.78
C PHE A 110 -1.48 -33.29 -9.32
N LEU A 111 -0.86 -34.11 -8.47
CA LEU A 111 0.14 -35.09 -8.89
C LEU A 111 -0.45 -36.16 -9.81
N GLY A 112 0.31 -36.56 -10.82
CA GLY A 112 -0.07 -37.61 -11.78
C GLY A 112 -1.14 -37.20 -12.80
N LYS A 113 -1.65 -35.95 -12.75
CA LYS A 113 -2.63 -35.42 -13.70
C LYS A 113 -1.92 -34.71 -14.85
N LYS A 114 -2.56 -34.72 -16.03
CA LYS A 114 -2.10 -33.94 -17.19
C LYS A 114 -2.47 -32.47 -17.01
N ILE A 115 -1.57 -31.59 -17.45
CA ILE A 115 -1.76 -30.14 -17.35
C ILE A 115 -3.03 -29.65 -18.04
N GLY A 116 -3.41 -30.33 -19.14
CA GLY A 116 -4.61 -30.04 -19.92
C GLY A 116 -5.92 -30.16 -19.12
N ASP A 117 -5.93 -31.05 -18.13
CA ASP A 117 -7.10 -31.30 -17.29
C ASP A 117 -7.12 -30.37 -16.05
N LEU A 118 -6.01 -29.66 -15.80
CA LEU A 118 -5.79 -28.84 -14.62
C LEU A 118 -6.03 -27.35 -14.83
N PHE A 119 -6.23 -26.90 -16.08
CA PHE A 119 -6.49 -25.50 -16.42
C PHE A 119 -7.71 -24.90 -15.70
N LEU A 120 -8.67 -25.74 -15.31
CA LEU A 120 -9.88 -25.30 -14.59
C LEU A 120 -9.68 -25.20 -13.07
N TYR A 121 -8.55 -25.66 -12.54
CA TYR A 121 -8.28 -25.72 -11.10
C TYR A 121 -7.29 -24.65 -10.63
N ASP A 122 -6.33 -24.25 -11.46
CA ASP A 122 -5.44 -23.12 -11.17
C ASP A 122 -5.04 -22.39 -12.46
N GLU A 123 -5.18 -21.06 -12.45
CA GLU A 123 -4.81 -20.17 -13.56
C GLU A 123 -3.33 -20.27 -13.94
N VAL A 124 -2.44 -20.65 -13.02
CA VAL A 124 -1.01 -20.88 -13.28
C VAL A 124 -0.83 -21.89 -14.41
N PHE A 125 -1.61 -22.97 -14.42
CA PHE A 125 -1.51 -24.00 -15.45
C PHE A 125 -1.87 -23.44 -16.84
N SER A 126 -2.82 -22.50 -16.92
CA SER A 126 -3.27 -21.92 -18.19
C SER A 126 -2.19 -21.14 -18.95
N GLN A 127 -1.15 -20.69 -18.24
CA GLN A 127 -0.05 -19.91 -18.80
C GLN A 127 1.14 -20.77 -19.26
N LEU A 128 1.09 -22.08 -19.02
CA LEU A 128 2.19 -22.98 -19.36
C LEU A 128 2.11 -23.35 -20.84
N GLY A 129 3.08 -22.84 -21.60
CA GLY A 129 3.17 -23.01 -23.05
C GLY A 129 3.67 -24.39 -23.49
N ARG A 130 3.76 -24.59 -24.81
CA ARG A 130 4.35 -25.80 -25.43
C ARG A 130 5.85 -25.93 -25.12
N TYR A 131 6.37 -27.14 -25.30
CA TYR A 131 7.67 -27.66 -24.88
C TYR A 131 8.92 -26.84 -25.30
N GLU A 132 8.84 -25.91 -26.26
CA GLU A 132 10.03 -25.45 -27.02
C GLU A 132 10.62 -24.08 -26.63
N GLU A 133 9.99 -23.23 -25.81
CA GLU A 133 10.56 -21.92 -25.46
C GLU A 133 10.73 -21.71 -23.95
N GLU A 134 11.93 -21.28 -23.55
CA GLU A 134 12.13 -20.59 -22.27
C GLU A 134 11.22 -19.36 -22.25
N SER A 135 10.33 -19.29 -21.28
CA SER A 135 9.38 -18.20 -21.19
C SER A 135 9.28 -17.65 -19.78
N LEU A 136 9.08 -16.34 -19.69
CA LEU A 136 8.81 -15.63 -18.45
C LEU A 136 7.52 -14.84 -18.63
N HIS A 137 6.54 -15.12 -17.79
CA HIS A 137 5.23 -14.48 -17.81
C HIS A 137 4.90 -13.90 -16.43
N LEU A 138 4.20 -12.77 -16.42
CA LEU A 138 3.58 -12.24 -15.21
C LEU A 138 2.09 -12.57 -15.28
N LEU A 139 1.61 -13.36 -14.33
CA LEU A 139 0.21 -13.73 -14.16
C LEU A 139 -0.37 -13.02 -12.94
N THR A 140 -1.56 -12.44 -13.07
CA THR A 140 -2.34 -11.99 -11.92
C THR A 140 -3.52 -12.92 -11.73
N LYS A 141 -3.51 -13.76 -10.68
CA LYS A 141 -4.61 -14.68 -10.37
C LYS A 141 -5.89 -13.89 -10.07
N ALA A 142 -7.00 -14.18 -10.73
CA ALA A 142 -8.26 -13.48 -10.47
C ALA A 142 -8.82 -13.81 -9.07
N GLU A 143 -8.72 -15.08 -8.67
CA GLU A 143 -9.26 -15.59 -7.39
C GLU A 143 -8.53 -15.07 -6.15
N THR A 144 -7.21 -14.86 -6.24
CA THR A 144 -6.36 -14.45 -5.10
C THR A 144 -5.80 -13.03 -5.25
N GLY A 145 -5.88 -12.42 -6.44
CA GLY A 145 -5.27 -11.12 -6.74
C GLY A 145 -3.73 -11.13 -6.75
N GLN A 146 -3.09 -12.30 -6.64
CA GLN A 146 -1.63 -12.43 -6.59
C GLN A 146 -0.99 -12.20 -7.94
N ALA A 147 0.06 -11.37 -7.96
CA ALA A 147 0.97 -11.25 -9.09
C ALA A 147 2.11 -12.28 -8.95
N LEU A 148 2.16 -13.22 -9.89
CA LEU A 148 3.09 -14.35 -9.92
C LEU A 148 3.97 -14.27 -11.17
N TRP A 149 5.28 -14.31 -10.98
CA TRP A 149 6.22 -14.53 -12.06
C TRP A 149 6.35 -16.02 -12.32
N ILE A 150 5.98 -16.44 -13.52
CA ILE A 150 6.05 -17.83 -13.98
C ILE A 150 7.20 -17.92 -14.96
N TYR A 151 8.26 -18.63 -14.57
CA TYR A 151 9.38 -18.94 -15.45
C TYR A 151 9.35 -20.42 -15.82
N GLN A 152 9.40 -20.73 -17.10
CA GLN A 152 9.44 -22.09 -17.61
C GLN A 152 10.76 -22.34 -18.34
N ALA A 153 11.39 -23.47 -18.06
CA ALA A 153 12.59 -23.94 -18.76
C ALA A 153 12.55 -25.46 -18.99
N ALA A 154 13.15 -25.89 -20.11
CA ALA A 154 13.36 -27.30 -20.39
C ALA A 154 14.54 -27.84 -19.56
N LEU A 155 14.35 -28.98 -18.90
CA LEU A 155 15.40 -29.74 -18.24
C LEU A 155 16.02 -30.67 -19.29
N TYR A 156 17.13 -30.25 -19.88
CA TYR A 156 17.92 -31.14 -20.72
C TYR A 156 18.60 -32.20 -19.85
N HIS A 157 18.55 -33.46 -20.31
CA HIS A 157 19.27 -34.65 -19.83
C HIS A 157 18.49 -35.62 -18.94
N SER A 158 18.01 -36.71 -19.56
CA SER A 158 18.05 -38.02 -18.89
C SER A 158 19.50 -38.50 -18.83
N LYS A 159 19.84 -39.23 -17.77
CA LYS A 159 21.17 -39.79 -17.47
C LYS A 159 21.79 -40.60 -18.63
N GLN A 160 20.96 -41.09 -19.55
CA GLN A 160 21.38 -41.94 -20.67
C GLN A 160 22.06 -41.17 -21.82
N ALA A 161 21.78 -39.86 -21.95
CA ALA A 161 22.30 -39.00 -23.03
C ALA A 161 23.81 -38.71 -22.89
N ILE A 162 24.24 -38.45 -21.66
CA ILE A 162 25.57 -37.93 -21.35
C ILE A 162 26.60 -39.07 -21.38
N ASP A 163 26.21 -40.27 -20.94
CA ASP A 163 27.11 -41.41 -20.84
C ASP A 163 27.32 -42.17 -22.16
N THR A 164 26.45 -41.97 -23.16
CA THR A 164 26.52 -42.74 -24.43
C THR A 164 26.89 -41.93 -25.66
N GLY A 165 26.93 -40.58 -25.58
CA GLY A 165 27.33 -39.73 -26.70
C GLY A 165 26.47 -39.90 -27.96
N THR A 166 25.27 -40.47 -27.82
CA THR A 166 24.30 -40.59 -28.90
C THR A 166 23.43 -39.34 -28.93
N ASP A 167 23.34 -38.70 -30.10
CA ASP A 167 22.30 -37.71 -30.39
C ASP A 167 20.95 -38.30 -30.01
N ILE A 168 20.34 -37.73 -28.98
CA ILE A 168 18.97 -38.06 -28.61
C ILE A 168 18.07 -37.43 -29.66
N ASP A 169 17.23 -38.28 -30.26
CA ASP A 169 16.12 -37.89 -31.11
C ASP A 169 15.36 -36.73 -30.46
N THR A 170 15.30 -35.60 -31.15
CA THR A 170 14.61 -34.36 -30.73
C THR A 170 13.10 -34.55 -30.46
N ASP A 171 12.57 -35.76 -30.65
CA ASP A 171 11.18 -36.16 -30.41
C ASP A 171 10.92 -36.77 -29.02
N SER A 172 11.94 -37.06 -28.20
CA SER A 172 11.70 -37.45 -26.80
C SER A 172 11.38 -36.21 -25.98
N LYS A 173 10.10 -35.98 -25.70
CA LYS A 173 9.63 -34.92 -24.82
C LYS A 173 10.38 -35.01 -23.48
N GLY A 174 11.27 -34.07 -23.22
CA GLY A 174 12.07 -34.00 -22.00
C GLY A 174 11.30 -33.42 -20.82
N TRP A 175 11.96 -33.36 -19.68
CA TRP A 175 11.39 -32.83 -18.45
C TRP A 175 11.32 -31.30 -18.51
N ARG A 176 10.36 -30.70 -17.80
CA ARG A 176 10.26 -29.24 -17.67
C ARG A 176 10.19 -28.83 -16.21
N ILE A 177 10.84 -27.73 -15.89
CA ILE A 177 10.70 -27.06 -14.59
C ILE A 177 10.02 -25.73 -14.81
N VAL A 178 9.02 -25.48 -13.96
CA VAL A 178 8.33 -24.19 -13.88
C VAL A 178 8.59 -23.63 -12.49
N SER A 179 9.15 -22.44 -12.42
CA SER A 179 9.35 -21.70 -11.20
C SER A 179 8.27 -20.63 -11.07
N VAL A 180 7.48 -20.70 -10.01
CA VAL A 180 6.47 -19.70 -9.68
C VAL A 180 7.00 -18.87 -8.52
N VAL A 181 7.22 -17.59 -8.75
CA VAL A 181 7.74 -16.64 -7.76
C VAL A 181 6.66 -15.61 -7.46
N GLU A 182 6.27 -15.48 -6.20
CA GLU A 182 5.36 -14.44 -5.76
C GLU A 182 6.11 -13.08 -5.73
N ASP A 183 5.52 -12.05 -6.33
CA ASP A 183 6.10 -10.71 -6.27
C ASP A 183 5.87 -10.07 -4.88
N ILE A 184 6.66 -10.50 -3.90
CA ILE A 184 6.57 -10.06 -2.49
C ILE A 184 7.22 -8.69 -2.25
N SER A 185 7.84 -8.10 -3.27
CA SER A 185 8.65 -6.88 -3.15
C SER A 185 7.85 -5.56 -3.19
N LEU A 186 6.68 -5.52 -2.52
CA LEU A 186 5.80 -4.36 -2.52
C LEU A 186 6.17 -3.28 -1.46
N SER A 187 6.81 -3.59 -0.33
CA SER A 187 7.02 -2.61 0.75
C SER A 187 8.16 -1.61 0.46
N ALA A 188 9.39 -2.09 0.23
CA ALA A 188 10.57 -1.22 0.07
C ALA A 188 10.54 -0.35 -1.20
N HIS A 189 10.01 -0.87 -2.31
CA HIS A 189 9.96 -0.17 -3.60
C HIS A 189 8.87 0.91 -3.64
N GLN A 190 7.81 0.80 -2.83
CA GLN A 190 6.75 1.82 -2.76
C GLN A 190 7.23 3.13 -2.13
N VAL A 191 8.18 3.06 -1.18
CA VAL A 191 8.75 4.24 -0.51
C VAL A 191 9.58 5.08 -1.48
N GLU A 192 10.41 4.43 -2.30
CA GLU A 192 11.28 5.10 -3.27
C GLU A 192 10.46 5.68 -4.43
N LYS A 193 9.48 4.93 -4.96
CA LYS A 193 8.54 5.42 -5.98
C LYS A 193 7.80 6.67 -5.54
N ARG A 194 7.39 6.73 -4.28
CA ARG A 194 6.73 7.92 -3.70
C ARG A 194 7.64 9.15 -3.71
N ARG A 195 8.90 8.99 -3.28
CA ARG A 195 9.87 10.11 -3.28
C ARG A 195 10.07 10.64 -4.69
N GLN A 196 10.22 9.73 -5.66
CA GLN A 196 10.37 10.09 -7.07
C GLN A 196 9.12 10.81 -7.62
N TYR A 197 7.91 10.34 -7.29
CA TYR A 197 6.67 10.99 -7.70
C TYR A 197 6.52 12.41 -7.12
N ILE A 198 6.78 12.59 -5.82
CA ILE A 198 6.72 13.91 -5.18
C ILE A 198 7.75 14.87 -5.80
N LEU A 199 8.99 14.40 -6.04
CA LEU A 199 10.02 15.19 -6.70
C LEU A 199 9.63 15.56 -8.14
N LEU A 200 9.00 14.65 -8.88
CA LEU A 200 8.47 14.91 -10.23
C LEU A 200 7.41 16.01 -10.21
N VAL A 201 6.44 15.94 -9.28
CA VAL A 201 5.40 16.97 -9.13
C VAL A 201 6.03 18.34 -8.83
N LEU A 202 6.97 18.40 -7.88
CA LEU A 202 7.68 19.64 -7.54
C LEU A 202 8.47 20.20 -8.74
N PHE A 203 9.19 19.34 -9.47
CA PHE A 203 9.94 19.74 -10.66
C PHE A 203 9.02 20.27 -11.76
N CYS A 204 7.87 19.64 -11.98
CA CYS A 204 6.84 20.11 -12.91
C CYS A 204 6.30 21.48 -12.52
N VAL A 205 5.96 21.69 -11.25
CA VAL A 205 5.48 22.99 -10.74
C VAL A 205 6.51 24.10 -10.98
N VAL A 206 7.78 23.85 -10.63
CA VAL A 206 8.87 24.82 -10.82
C VAL A 206 9.11 25.11 -12.30
N THR A 207 9.16 24.08 -13.13
CA THR A 207 9.42 24.22 -14.58
C THR A 207 8.32 25.00 -15.28
N VAL A 208 7.05 24.69 -14.98
CA VAL A 208 5.90 25.40 -15.55
C VAL A 208 5.87 26.85 -15.06
N PHE A 209 6.19 27.09 -13.78
CA PHE A 209 6.27 28.45 -13.24
C PHE A 209 7.36 29.29 -13.93
N ILE A 210 8.57 28.74 -14.11
CA ILE A 210 9.67 29.41 -14.83
C ILE A 210 9.25 29.72 -16.27
N TYR A 211 8.55 28.79 -16.93
CA TYR A 211 8.03 29.01 -18.28
C TYR A 211 7.05 30.19 -18.36
N PHE A 212 6.09 30.30 -17.42
CA PHE A 212 5.20 31.45 -17.35
C PHE A 212 5.94 32.75 -17.01
N MET A 213 6.95 32.70 -16.14
CA MET A 213 7.82 33.83 -15.83
C MET A 213 8.54 34.37 -17.08
N MET A 214 8.97 33.47 -17.98
CA MET A 214 9.60 33.85 -19.25
C MET A 214 8.61 34.44 -20.27
N ILE A 215 7.38 33.90 -20.34
CA ILE A 215 6.34 34.41 -21.26
C ILE A 215 5.92 35.83 -20.89
N LEU A 216 5.69 36.07 -19.59
CA LEU A 216 5.16 37.33 -19.08
C LEU A 216 6.23 38.44 -19.00
N ARG A 217 7.44 38.21 -19.50
CA ARG A 217 8.53 39.20 -19.57
C ARG A 217 8.66 40.04 -18.29
N VAL A 218 8.80 39.36 -17.15
CA VAL A 218 8.83 39.95 -15.79
C VAL A 218 9.74 41.19 -15.65
N ARG A 219 10.74 41.35 -16.50
CA ARG A 219 11.66 42.51 -16.47
C ARG A 219 10.99 43.85 -16.81
N ASP A 220 9.97 43.86 -17.66
CA ASP A 220 9.27 45.08 -18.09
C ASP A 220 7.82 45.10 -17.59
N ALA A 221 7.52 44.32 -16.53
CA ALA A 221 6.16 43.94 -16.22
C ALA A 221 5.30 45.03 -15.54
N GLU A 222 4.05 45.15 -15.98
CA GLU A 222 3.02 45.99 -15.36
C GLU A 222 2.38 45.29 -14.14
N GLU A 223 1.65 46.05 -13.30
CA GLU A 223 1.00 45.51 -12.09
C GLU A 223 0.07 44.32 -12.38
N VAL A 224 -0.60 44.33 -13.53
CA VAL A 224 -1.48 43.25 -13.98
C VAL A 224 -0.71 41.95 -14.20
N GLU A 225 0.49 42.01 -14.76
CA GLU A 225 1.30 40.83 -15.08
C GLU A 225 1.86 40.18 -13.80
N TYR A 226 2.17 40.98 -12.77
CA TYR A 226 2.50 40.45 -11.45
C TYR A 226 1.32 39.69 -10.83
N TRP A 227 0.10 40.24 -10.90
CA TRP A 227 -1.11 39.55 -10.43
C TRP A 227 -1.35 38.23 -11.16
N GLN A 228 -1.19 38.23 -12.49
CA GLN A 228 -1.29 37.01 -13.28
C GLN A 228 -0.26 35.96 -12.83
N LEU A 229 0.99 36.36 -12.61
CA LEU A 229 2.04 35.46 -12.15
C LEU A 229 1.76 34.89 -10.75
N ALA A 230 1.26 35.70 -9.82
CA ALA A 230 0.87 35.24 -8.49
C ALA A 230 -0.31 34.26 -8.52
N ILE A 231 -1.31 34.52 -9.38
CA ILE A 231 -2.45 33.61 -9.59
C ILE A 231 -1.97 32.30 -10.23
N ILE A 232 -1.12 32.36 -11.25
CA ILE A 232 -0.56 31.16 -11.90
C ILE A 232 0.21 30.31 -10.89
N PHE A 233 1.11 30.92 -10.10
CA PHE A 233 1.84 30.21 -9.06
C PHE A 233 0.90 29.54 -8.05
N SER A 234 -0.10 30.29 -7.58
CA SER A 234 -1.12 29.80 -6.64
C SER A 234 -1.87 28.59 -7.20
N ILE A 235 -2.30 28.64 -8.47
CA ILE A 235 -2.97 27.53 -9.16
C ILE A 235 -2.03 26.33 -9.29
N LEU A 236 -0.77 26.54 -9.67
CA LEU A 236 0.20 25.45 -9.78
C LEU A 236 0.45 24.77 -8.43
N CYS A 237 0.55 25.54 -7.35
CA CYS A 237 0.68 24.98 -6.01
C CYS A 237 -0.56 24.18 -5.59
N LEU A 238 -1.76 24.71 -5.86
CA LEU A 238 -3.01 24.00 -5.59
C LEU A 238 -3.11 22.69 -6.36
N LEU A 239 -2.73 22.69 -7.65
CA LEU A 239 -2.66 21.48 -8.46
C LEU A 239 -1.63 20.49 -7.90
N GLY A 240 -0.44 20.96 -7.51
CA GLY A 240 0.60 20.14 -6.90
C GLY A 240 0.13 19.45 -5.61
N VAL A 241 -0.52 20.20 -4.71
CA VAL A 241 -1.15 19.64 -3.51
C VAL A 241 -2.21 18.60 -3.88
N SER A 242 -3.09 18.91 -4.84
CA SER A 242 -4.16 18.02 -5.28
C SER A 242 -3.63 16.71 -5.86
N PHE A 243 -2.53 16.75 -6.64
CA PHE A 243 -1.88 15.55 -7.19
C PHE A 243 -1.26 14.68 -6.10
N ILE A 244 -0.63 15.27 -5.08
CA ILE A 244 -0.08 14.51 -3.95
C ILE A 244 -1.22 13.91 -3.11
N TRP A 245 -2.30 14.65 -2.86
CA TRP A 245 -3.47 14.11 -2.16
C TRP A 245 -4.13 12.96 -2.92
N ASN A 246 -4.27 13.07 -4.24
CA ASN A 246 -4.83 12.00 -5.05
C ASN A 246 -4.00 10.70 -4.95
N ASP A 247 -2.68 10.82 -4.95
CA ASP A 247 -1.77 9.69 -4.71
C ASP A 247 -1.99 9.08 -3.32
N GLN A 248 -2.00 9.90 -2.25
CA GLN A 248 -2.23 9.42 -0.89
C GLN A 248 -3.61 8.76 -0.70
N LEU A 249 -4.64 9.23 -1.41
CA LEU A 249 -5.98 8.64 -1.33
C LEU A 249 -6.07 7.24 -1.94
N HIS A 250 -5.24 6.91 -2.93
CA HIS A 250 -5.29 5.62 -3.65
C HIS A 250 -4.19 4.65 -3.23
N ARG A 251 -3.24 5.09 -2.40
CA ARG A 251 -2.06 4.32 -2.01
C ARG A 251 -2.35 3.25 -0.93
N SER A 252 -2.01 1.99 -1.18
CA SER A 252 -2.04 0.93 -0.15
C SER A 252 -0.95 1.13 0.92
N GLN A 253 -1.26 0.73 2.15
CA GLN A 253 -0.27 0.69 3.24
C GLN A 253 0.90 -0.27 2.89
N PRO A 254 2.17 0.14 3.11
CA PRO A 254 3.29 -0.78 2.97
C PRO A 254 3.17 -1.89 4.01
N MET A 255 3.33 -3.13 3.57
CA MET A 255 3.27 -4.31 4.44
C MET A 255 4.48 -4.32 5.40
N ASN A 256 4.25 -4.81 6.62
CA ASN A 256 5.34 -5.03 7.57
C ASN A 256 6.11 -6.28 7.13
N ASP A 257 7.45 -6.24 7.15
CA ASP A 257 8.28 -7.32 6.62
C ASP A 257 8.17 -8.63 7.45
N GLU A 258 7.61 -8.57 8.66
CA GLU A 258 7.38 -9.71 9.57
C GLU A 258 6.00 -10.40 9.40
N GLU A 259 5.18 -9.94 8.45
CA GLU A 259 3.84 -10.46 8.24
C GLU A 259 3.72 -11.21 6.91
N TYR A 260 3.37 -12.50 6.99
CA TYR A 260 3.16 -13.32 5.82
C TYR A 260 1.66 -13.37 5.48
N ILE A 261 1.28 -12.81 4.32
CA ILE A 261 -0.12 -12.78 3.88
C ILE A 261 -0.47 -14.09 3.19
N ILE A 262 -1.57 -14.67 3.62
CA ILE A 262 -2.06 -15.93 3.12
C ILE A 262 -3.25 -15.64 2.21
N ARG A 263 -3.17 -16.10 0.96
CA ARG A 263 -4.21 -15.87 -0.05
C ARG A 263 -4.79 -17.16 -0.62
N ASP A 264 -4.10 -18.29 -0.44
CA ASP A 264 -4.51 -19.62 -0.88
C ASP A 264 -3.82 -20.72 -0.03
N ASP A 265 -4.21 -21.97 -0.28
CA ASP A 265 -3.65 -23.15 0.38
C ASP A 265 -2.14 -23.32 0.13
N ILE A 266 -1.67 -22.92 -1.07
CA ILE A 266 -0.24 -22.90 -1.41
C ILE A 266 0.51 -21.92 -0.50
N GLY A 267 -0.05 -20.74 -0.27
CA GLY A 267 0.50 -19.75 0.65
C GLY A 267 0.68 -20.29 2.07
N ILE A 268 -0.28 -21.07 2.60
CA ILE A 268 -0.17 -21.71 3.92
C ILE A 268 1.06 -22.64 3.97
N MET A 269 1.22 -23.47 2.94
CA MET A 269 2.34 -24.40 2.88
C MET A 269 3.70 -23.70 2.74
N LEU A 270 3.79 -22.65 1.93
CA LEU A 270 5.02 -21.86 1.80
C LEU A 270 5.43 -21.25 3.13
N HIS A 271 4.45 -20.79 3.92
CA HIS A 271 4.68 -20.33 5.29
C HIS A 271 5.19 -21.46 6.20
N HIS A 272 4.62 -22.66 6.13
CA HIS A 272 5.11 -23.81 6.90
C HIS A 272 6.57 -24.15 6.55
N VAL A 273 6.94 -24.09 5.27
CA VAL A 273 8.33 -24.30 4.84
C VAL A 273 9.26 -23.18 5.36
N HIS A 274 8.77 -21.94 5.42
CA HIS A 274 9.52 -20.83 6.00
C HIS A 274 9.84 -21.05 7.48
N LEU A 275 8.82 -21.44 8.25
CA LEU A 275 8.97 -21.80 9.67
C LEU A 275 9.99 -22.93 9.83
N ASP A 276 9.84 -24.04 9.12
CA ASP A 276 10.74 -25.20 9.19
C ASP A 276 12.22 -24.82 8.89
N LYS A 277 12.47 -23.93 7.92
CA LYS A 277 13.83 -23.50 7.54
C LYS A 277 14.47 -22.53 8.54
N GLY A 278 13.69 -21.71 9.25
CA GLY A 278 14.21 -20.86 10.33
C GLY A 278 14.73 -21.68 11.52
N LEU A 279 14.11 -22.83 11.76
CA LEU A 279 14.30 -23.66 12.95
C LEU A 279 15.47 -24.63 12.88
N ASP A 280 16.01 -24.95 11.70
CA ASP A 280 17.24 -25.78 11.56
C ASP A 280 18.48 -25.13 12.23
N SER A 281 18.38 -23.86 12.65
CA SER A 281 19.41 -23.13 13.38
C SER A 281 19.22 -23.08 14.91
N SER A 282 18.10 -23.60 15.43
CA SER A 282 17.79 -23.58 16.86
C SER A 282 17.24 -24.91 17.35
N GLU A 283 17.69 -25.37 18.52
CA GLU A 283 17.33 -26.63 19.20
C GLU A 283 15.84 -26.78 19.59
N TYR A 284 14.97 -25.91 19.08
CA TYR A 284 13.53 -25.86 19.37
C TYR A 284 12.74 -26.38 18.17
N HIS A 285 12.23 -27.60 18.30
CA HIS A 285 11.37 -28.23 17.30
C HIS A 285 9.97 -27.62 17.32
N VAL A 286 9.56 -26.88 16.27
CA VAL A 286 8.13 -26.65 16.04
C VAL A 286 7.45 -27.99 15.80
N ASN A 287 6.33 -28.19 16.49
CA ASN A 287 5.55 -29.41 16.38
C ASN A 287 5.04 -29.57 14.93
N LYS A 288 5.70 -30.44 14.17
CA LYS A 288 5.35 -30.82 12.79
C LYS A 288 4.03 -31.59 12.70
N SER A 289 3.39 -31.89 13.83
CA SER A 289 2.21 -32.76 13.94
C SER A 289 0.99 -32.12 14.64
N ALA A 290 0.95 -30.81 14.85
CA ALA A 290 -0.25 -30.16 15.38
C ALA A 290 -1.39 -30.24 14.34
N PRO A 291 -2.56 -30.82 14.64
CA PRO A 291 -3.67 -30.91 13.71
C PRO A 291 -4.13 -29.52 13.25
N GLU A 292 -4.25 -29.35 11.94
CA GLU A 292 -4.77 -28.13 11.31
C GLU A 292 -6.29 -28.06 11.43
N ILE A 293 -6.78 -26.89 11.83
CA ILE A 293 -8.20 -26.60 11.99
C ILE A 293 -8.57 -25.45 11.03
N PRO A 294 -9.34 -25.74 9.97
CA PRO A 294 -9.86 -24.72 9.07
C PRO A 294 -10.86 -23.80 9.77
N LEU A 295 -10.56 -22.51 9.76
CA LEU A 295 -11.33 -21.45 10.38
C LEU A 295 -11.72 -20.41 9.33
N GLY A 296 -13.01 -20.14 9.25
CA GLY A 296 -13.55 -19.04 8.45
C GLY A 296 -14.29 -18.05 9.31
N LEU A 297 -14.44 -16.82 8.82
CA LEU A 297 -15.19 -15.79 9.52
C LEU A 297 -15.92 -14.86 8.55
N ARG A 298 -16.98 -14.24 9.05
CA ARG A 298 -17.75 -13.20 8.37
C ARG A 298 -18.02 -12.06 9.34
N ILE A 299 -17.54 -10.87 9.02
CA ILE A 299 -17.83 -9.65 9.77
C ILE A 299 -19.09 -9.00 9.22
N ASP A 300 -20.05 -8.77 10.11
CA ASP A 300 -21.34 -8.16 9.79
C ASP A 300 -21.35 -6.65 10.13
N SER A 301 -20.61 -6.22 11.16
CA SER A 301 -20.48 -4.79 11.49
C SER A 301 -19.13 -4.44 12.12
N ILE A 302 -18.67 -3.21 11.84
CA ILE A 302 -17.48 -2.61 12.47
C ILE A 302 -17.82 -1.17 12.85
N ASN A 303 -17.68 -0.84 14.12
CA ASN A 303 -17.84 0.52 14.62
C ASN A 303 -16.57 0.99 15.31
N ILE A 304 -16.05 2.14 14.90
CA ILE A 304 -14.81 2.72 15.42
C ILE A 304 -15.17 3.96 16.24
N ALA A 305 -14.91 3.92 17.54
CA ALA A 305 -15.12 5.04 18.46
C ALA A 305 -13.89 5.98 18.51
N GLN A 306 -14.02 7.12 19.20
CA GLN A 306 -13.01 8.19 19.21
C GLN A 306 -11.68 7.78 19.87
N ASN A 307 -11.66 6.77 20.73
CA ASN A 307 -10.46 6.30 21.41
C ASN A 307 -9.76 5.14 20.70
N ASN A 308 -10.00 4.95 19.39
CA ASN A 308 -9.57 3.75 18.63
C ASN A 308 -10.08 2.43 19.23
N GLU A 309 -11.17 2.51 19.99
CA GLU A 309 -11.95 1.35 20.41
C GLU A 309 -12.79 0.89 19.22
N VAL A 310 -12.67 -0.37 18.87
CA VAL A 310 -13.33 -0.96 17.71
C VAL A 310 -14.24 -2.08 18.18
N ASN A 311 -15.52 -1.93 17.87
CA ASN A 311 -16.54 -2.93 18.14
C ASN A 311 -16.84 -3.70 16.85
N ILE A 312 -16.67 -5.01 16.89
CA ILE A 312 -16.75 -5.89 15.73
C ILE A 312 -17.72 -7.02 16.06
N SER A 313 -18.69 -7.22 15.18
CA SER A 313 -19.65 -8.32 15.31
C SER A 313 -19.68 -9.17 14.06
N GLY A 314 -19.87 -10.47 14.21
CA GLY A 314 -19.94 -11.37 13.07
C GLY A 314 -20.17 -12.82 13.45
N LEU A 315 -19.92 -13.69 12.48
CA LEU A 315 -19.92 -15.14 12.63
C LEU A 315 -18.52 -15.67 12.40
N ILE A 316 -18.10 -16.62 13.23
CA ILE A 316 -16.87 -17.40 13.05
C ILE A 316 -17.24 -18.87 13.00
N TRP A 317 -16.63 -19.62 12.10
CA TRP A 317 -16.87 -21.06 11.98
C TRP A 317 -15.58 -21.83 11.84
N VAL A 318 -15.65 -23.08 12.26
CA VAL A 318 -14.57 -24.03 12.20
C VAL A 318 -15.10 -25.33 11.58
N ARG A 319 -14.34 -25.89 10.64
CA ARG A 319 -14.61 -27.18 10.00
C ARG A 319 -13.69 -28.27 10.54
N ASN A 320 -14.05 -29.54 10.33
CA ASN A 320 -13.30 -30.72 10.73
C ASN A 320 -13.09 -30.86 12.25
N LEU A 321 -14.07 -30.38 13.04
CA LEU A 321 -14.04 -30.46 14.49
C LEU A 321 -14.95 -31.59 15.00
N ASN A 322 -14.43 -32.82 14.94
CA ASN A 322 -15.11 -34.03 15.41
C ASN A 322 -15.44 -33.96 16.91
N GLN A 323 -16.41 -34.74 17.39
CA GLN A 323 -16.87 -34.75 18.79
C GLN A 323 -15.75 -34.89 19.84
N GLU A 324 -14.69 -35.66 19.57
CA GLU A 324 -13.54 -35.80 20.48
C GLU A 324 -12.65 -34.55 20.53
N ARG A 325 -12.39 -33.89 19.40
CA ARG A 325 -11.56 -32.66 19.31
C ARG A 325 -12.28 -31.43 19.84
N ALA A 326 -13.60 -31.51 19.76
CA ALA A 326 -14.55 -30.53 20.21
C ALA A 326 -14.58 -30.34 21.73
N GLU A 327 -14.20 -31.37 22.49
CA GLU A 327 -14.08 -31.29 23.95
C GLU A 327 -12.79 -30.52 24.29
N GLY A 328 -12.93 -29.29 24.79
CA GLY A 328 -11.80 -28.41 25.13
C GLY A 328 -11.34 -27.47 24.01
N PHE A 329 -12.01 -27.45 22.85
CA PHE A 329 -11.78 -26.41 21.83
C PHE A 329 -12.60 -25.17 22.16
N GLU A 330 -11.91 -24.08 22.49
CA GLU A 330 -12.50 -22.75 22.70
C GLU A 330 -11.68 -21.71 21.93
N LEU A 331 -12.36 -20.75 21.30
CA LEU A 331 -11.74 -19.67 20.56
C LEU A 331 -11.48 -18.49 21.49
N GLU A 332 -10.30 -17.90 21.38
CA GLU A 332 -9.89 -16.74 22.18
C GLU A 332 -9.40 -15.62 21.26
N PHE A 333 -9.71 -14.39 21.67
CA PHE A 333 -9.29 -13.16 21.01
C PHE A 333 -8.44 -12.33 21.99
N PRO A 334 -7.12 -12.55 22.03
CA PRO A 334 -6.26 -12.02 23.10
C PRO A 334 -6.23 -10.49 23.20
N ASP A 335 -6.49 -9.81 22.09
CA ASP A 335 -6.41 -8.35 21.99
C ASP A 335 -7.77 -7.67 22.29
N THR A 336 -8.76 -8.43 22.78
CA THR A 336 -10.10 -7.93 23.13
C THR A 336 -10.22 -7.74 24.64
N PHE A 337 -10.92 -6.69 25.05
CA PHE A 337 -11.20 -6.44 26.48
C PHE A 337 -12.63 -6.88 26.86
N GLU A 338 -13.55 -6.89 25.89
CA GLU A 338 -14.87 -7.50 26.01
C GLU A 338 -15.09 -8.45 24.84
N SER A 339 -15.46 -9.69 25.14
CA SER A 339 -15.77 -10.71 24.14
C SER A 339 -17.02 -11.48 24.55
N GLU A 340 -18.06 -11.41 23.72
CA GLU A 340 -19.24 -12.25 23.82
C GLU A 340 -19.27 -13.23 22.65
N ILE A 341 -19.17 -14.52 22.94
CA ILE A 341 -19.17 -15.59 21.93
C ILE A 341 -20.35 -16.51 22.25
N THR A 342 -21.30 -16.59 21.33
CA THR A 342 -22.53 -17.39 21.50
C THR A 342 -22.60 -18.46 20.41
N PRO A 343 -22.97 -19.71 20.74
CA PRO A 343 -23.10 -20.76 19.74
C PRO A 343 -24.23 -20.42 18.75
N TYR A 344 -23.96 -20.56 17.45
CA TYR A 344 -24.93 -20.26 16.38
C TYR A 344 -25.47 -21.54 15.72
N LEU A 345 -24.58 -22.36 15.14
CA LEU A 345 -24.94 -23.61 14.46
C LEU A 345 -23.98 -24.73 14.85
N HIS A 346 -24.52 -25.93 15.03
CA HIS A 346 -23.77 -27.17 15.20
C HIS A 346 -24.23 -28.21 14.16
N GLU A 347 -23.41 -28.46 13.15
CA GLU A 347 -23.54 -29.58 12.21
C GLU A 347 -22.36 -30.52 12.39
N ASN A 348 -22.50 -31.82 12.06
CA ASN A 348 -21.63 -32.92 12.48
C ASN A 348 -20.11 -32.59 12.53
N ASP A 349 -19.56 -31.90 11.52
CA ASP A 349 -18.14 -31.50 11.47
C ASP A 349 -17.91 -29.98 11.41
N THR A 350 -18.97 -29.16 11.53
CA THR A 350 -18.88 -27.69 11.49
C THR A 350 -19.49 -27.06 12.72
N ARG A 351 -18.70 -26.26 13.43
CA ARG A 351 -19.18 -25.41 14.54
C ARG A 351 -19.11 -23.96 14.15
N SER A 352 -20.13 -23.20 14.51
CA SER A 352 -20.12 -21.76 14.32
C SER A 352 -20.60 -21.02 15.56
N TRP A 353 -20.02 -19.84 15.75
CA TRP A 353 -20.32 -18.95 16.85
C TRP A 353 -20.58 -17.55 16.30
N GLN A 354 -21.55 -16.86 16.91
CA GLN A 354 -21.72 -15.43 16.76
C GLN A 354 -20.86 -14.73 17.80
N PHE A 355 -20.02 -13.80 17.35
CA PHE A 355 -19.14 -13.03 18.21
C PHE A 355 -19.54 -11.55 18.21
N ASN A 356 -19.34 -10.92 19.35
CA ASN A 356 -19.33 -9.48 19.53
C ASN A 356 -18.09 -9.13 20.37
N LEU A 357 -17.16 -8.39 19.77
CA LEU A 357 -15.84 -8.13 20.32
C LEU A 357 -15.61 -6.63 20.39
N SER A 358 -15.04 -6.19 21.51
CA SER A 358 -14.54 -4.83 21.67
C SER A 358 -13.02 -4.90 21.87
N ALA A 359 -12.27 -4.28 20.96
CA ALA A 359 -10.81 -4.32 20.93
C ALA A 359 -10.22 -2.92 20.82
N GLN A 360 -9.11 -2.69 21.52
CA GLN A 360 -8.33 -1.47 21.37
C GLN A 360 -7.40 -1.63 20.17
N GLN A 361 -7.57 -0.80 19.15
CA GLN A 361 -6.73 -0.84 17.94
C GLN A 361 -5.76 0.35 17.94
N HIS A 362 -4.62 0.19 17.27
CA HIS A 362 -3.58 1.22 17.19
C HIS A 362 -3.66 1.98 15.86
N ILE A 363 -4.79 2.67 15.63
CA ILE A 363 -4.96 3.51 14.43
C ILE A 363 -4.13 4.78 14.60
N LYS A 364 -3.22 5.07 13.66
CA LYS A 364 -2.31 6.22 13.70
C LYS A 364 -2.88 7.44 12.95
N PRO A 365 -3.33 8.49 13.66
CA PRO A 365 -3.93 9.68 13.03
C PRO A 365 -2.89 10.72 12.56
N GLU A 366 -1.60 10.38 12.48
CA GLU A 366 -0.54 11.33 12.09
C GLU A 366 -0.78 11.95 10.70
N ASN A 367 -1.27 11.15 9.76
CA ASN A 367 -1.53 11.56 8.37
C ASN A 367 -2.96 12.05 8.13
N TYR A 368 -3.72 12.32 9.19
CA TYR A 368 -5.12 12.75 9.07
C TYR A 368 -5.28 13.93 8.10
N PRO A 369 -6.24 13.88 7.14
CA PRO A 369 -7.31 12.89 6.95
C PRO A 369 -6.99 11.76 5.93
N PHE A 370 -5.73 11.59 5.58
CA PHE A 370 -5.25 10.61 4.61
C PHE A 370 -4.73 9.34 5.29
N GLU A 371 -5.09 9.11 6.54
CA GLU A 371 -4.69 7.90 7.22
C GLU A 371 -5.35 6.68 6.57
N ARG A 372 -4.51 5.70 6.32
CA ARG A 372 -4.90 4.32 6.12
C ARG A 372 -4.33 3.55 7.29
N ASP A 373 -5.05 2.57 7.77
CA ASP A 373 -4.57 1.69 8.82
C ASP A 373 -5.26 0.34 8.71
N ARG A 374 -4.89 -0.59 9.57
CA ARG A 374 -5.50 -1.92 9.63
C ARG A 374 -6.07 -2.18 11.00
N ILE A 375 -7.28 -2.73 11.01
CA ILE A 375 -7.84 -3.40 12.17
C ILE A 375 -7.36 -4.84 12.10
N SER A 376 -6.66 -5.31 13.12
CA SER A 376 -6.12 -6.67 13.18
C SER A 376 -6.83 -7.43 14.29
N LEU A 377 -7.47 -8.54 13.93
CA LEU A 377 -8.09 -9.48 14.84
C LEU A 377 -7.15 -10.68 15.00
N ARG A 378 -6.52 -10.79 16.17
CA ARG A 378 -5.74 -11.96 16.56
C ARG A 378 -6.67 -13.05 17.04
N ILE A 379 -6.53 -14.24 16.47
CA ILE A 379 -7.37 -15.40 16.76
C ILE A 379 -6.48 -16.54 17.24
N THR A 380 -6.77 -17.09 18.40
CA THR A 380 -6.08 -18.25 18.97
C THR A 380 -7.07 -19.25 19.57
N THR A 381 -6.58 -20.43 19.94
CA THR A 381 -7.35 -21.37 20.76
C THR A 381 -7.00 -21.19 22.24
N GLN A 382 -7.97 -21.46 23.12
CA GLN A 382 -7.83 -21.30 24.55
C GLN A 382 -6.81 -22.29 25.12
N GLY A 383 -6.02 -21.79 26.06
CA GLY A 383 -5.02 -22.56 26.78
C GLY A 383 -3.62 -22.30 26.24
N TYR A 384 -2.66 -22.19 27.16
CA TYR A 384 -1.26 -21.94 26.83
C TYR A 384 -0.69 -22.97 25.83
N ASN A 385 -1.29 -24.15 25.74
CA ASN A 385 -0.92 -25.24 24.86
C ASN A 385 -1.76 -25.20 23.57
N ASN A 386 -1.31 -24.46 22.55
CA ASN A 386 -1.97 -24.42 21.23
C ASN A 386 -1.84 -25.80 20.55
N GLN A 387 -2.68 -26.76 20.96
CA GLN A 387 -2.71 -28.12 20.41
C GLN A 387 -3.13 -28.14 18.93
N TYR A 388 -3.69 -27.04 18.45
CA TYR A 388 -4.24 -26.89 17.11
C TYR A 388 -3.57 -25.75 16.36
N ARG A 389 -3.35 -25.97 15.06
CA ARG A 389 -2.90 -24.91 14.15
C ARG A 389 -4.11 -24.36 13.41
N LEU A 390 -4.45 -23.09 13.63
CA LEU A 390 -5.54 -22.44 12.91
C LEU A 390 -5.09 -22.10 11.49
N VAL A 391 -5.86 -22.54 10.49
CA VAL A 391 -5.64 -22.26 9.06
C VAL A 391 -6.89 -21.61 8.45
N PRO A 392 -6.79 -20.61 7.57
CA PRO A 392 -7.96 -20.02 6.92
C PRO A 392 -8.76 -21.06 6.10
N ASP A 393 -10.08 -21.08 6.25
CA ASP A 393 -10.98 -21.91 5.43
C ASP A 393 -11.31 -21.21 4.10
N PHE A 394 -10.35 -21.17 3.17
CA PHE A 394 -10.54 -20.57 1.85
C PHE A 394 -11.69 -21.25 1.08
N SER A 395 -11.85 -22.57 1.23
CA SER A 395 -12.92 -23.32 0.60
C SER A 395 -14.32 -22.89 1.05
N GLY A 396 -14.48 -22.49 2.31
CA GLY A 396 -15.76 -22.02 2.87
C GLY A 396 -16.05 -20.56 2.61
N MET A 397 -15.02 -19.73 2.42
CA MET A 397 -15.16 -18.30 2.14
C MET A 397 -15.30 -17.98 0.64
N GLY A 398 -14.84 -18.88 -0.24
CA GLY A 398 -14.90 -18.70 -1.69
C GLY A 398 -13.72 -17.89 -2.21
N ILE A 399 -13.97 -16.66 -2.67
CA ILE A 399 -12.93 -15.79 -3.25
C ILE A 399 -11.97 -15.36 -2.15
N SER A 400 -10.66 -15.48 -2.37
CA SER A 400 -9.62 -15.16 -1.36
C SER A 400 -8.82 -13.89 -1.69
N ASN A 401 -9.16 -13.23 -2.79
CA ASN A 401 -8.56 -11.97 -3.22
C ASN A 401 -8.78 -10.87 -2.18
N PRO A 402 -7.72 -10.27 -1.61
CA PRO A 402 -7.87 -9.24 -0.59
C PRO A 402 -8.75 -8.06 -1.01
N GLY A 403 -8.71 -7.67 -2.29
CA GLY A 403 -9.53 -6.58 -2.84
C GLY A 403 -11.01 -6.95 -3.03
N ALA A 404 -11.35 -8.24 -3.07
CA ALA A 404 -12.74 -8.72 -3.04
C ALA A 404 -13.32 -8.74 -1.62
N MET A 405 -12.50 -8.44 -0.62
CA MET A 405 -12.86 -8.36 0.80
C MET A 405 -13.48 -9.67 1.35
N PRO A 406 -12.77 -10.81 1.26
CA PRO A 406 -13.22 -12.08 1.83
C PRO A 406 -13.57 -11.93 3.30
N GLY A 407 -14.65 -12.56 3.74
CA GLY A 407 -15.07 -12.52 5.15
C GLY A 407 -15.71 -11.19 5.58
N ILE A 408 -16.10 -10.32 4.65
CA ILE A 408 -16.93 -9.13 4.92
C ILE A 408 -18.34 -9.33 4.35
N SER A 409 -19.36 -8.98 5.13
CA SER A 409 -20.75 -8.96 4.66
C SER A 409 -20.98 -7.85 3.63
N GLU A 410 -21.73 -8.13 2.56
CA GLU A 410 -22.05 -7.16 1.50
C GLU A 410 -22.74 -5.89 2.03
N SER A 411 -23.46 -6.00 3.15
CA SER A 411 -24.18 -4.90 3.78
C SER A 411 -23.43 -4.26 4.95
N ILE A 412 -22.10 -4.41 5.03
CA ILE A 412 -21.32 -3.86 6.14
C ILE A 412 -21.54 -2.35 6.28
N THR A 413 -21.83 -1.92 7.51
CA THR A 413 -22.02 -0.49 7.81
C THR A 413 -20.81 0.06 8.54
N MET A 414 -20.05 0.93 7.86
CA MET A 414 -18.91 1.63 8.46
C MET A 414 -19.07 3.15 8.27
N LYS A 415 -19.29 3.88 9.36
CA LYS A 415 -19.52 5.33 9.31
C LYS A 415 -18.21 6.09 9.22
N GLY A 416 -18.03 6.89 8.17
CA GLY A 416 -16.86 7.78 8.04
C GLY A 416 -15.57 7.12 7.54
N TRP A 417 -15.61 5.82 7.23
CA TRP A 417 -14.46 5.04 6.78
C TRP A 417 -14.78 4.28 5.48
N ASN A 418 -13.75 4.01 4.69
CA ASN A 418 -13.75 3.16 3.51
C ASN A 418 -12.97 1.88 3.84
N LEU A 419 -13.44 0.75 3.32
CA LEU A 419 -12.75 -0.52 3.33
C LEU A 419 -11.95 -0.66 2.03
N PHE A 420 -10.71 -1.14 2.13
CA PHE A 420 -9.84 -1.31 0.97
C PHE A 420 -9.55 -2.78 0.66
N GLN A 421 -9.17 -3.55 1.68
CA GLN A 421 -8.90 -4.97 1.54
C GLN A 421 -9.07 -5.72 2.86
N THR A 422 -9.33 -7.02 2.78
CA THR A 422 -9.27 -7.93 3.94
C THR A 422 -8.47 -9.16 3.62
N TYR A 423 -7.71 -9.66 4.58
CA TYR A 423 -6.83 -10.80 4.35
C TYR A 423 -6.43 -11.48 5.65
N PHE A 424 -6.08 -12.75 5.55
CA PHE A 424 -5.42 -13.49 6.63
C PHE A 424 -3.91 -13.32 6.54
N SER A 425 -3.26 -13.31 7.70
CA SER A 425 -1.81 -13.33 7.78
C SER A 425 -1.33 -14.11 8.98
N TYR A 426 -0.17 -14.73 8.86
CA TYR A 426 0.57 -15.21 10.02
C TYR A 426 1.55 -14.16 10.49
N ARG A 427 1.63 -14.00 11.82
CA ARG A 427 2.71 -13.28 12.47
C ARG A 427 3.46 -14.25 13.37
N THR A 428 4.77 -14.30 13.18
CA THR A 428 5.66 -15.06 14.05
C THR A 428 6.11 -14.18 15.18
N TYR A 429 5.98 -14.65 16.42
CA TYR A 429 6.58 -13.99 17.56
C TYR A 429 7.42 -15.00 18.33
N ARG A 430 8.54 -14.52 18.86
CA ARG A 430 9.37 -15.33 19.74
C ARG A 430 8.86 -15.20 21.16
N ASN A 431 8.36 -16.29 21.74
CA ASN A 431 8.08 -16.31 23.16
C ASN A 431 9.42 -16.35 23.93
N THR A 432 9.72 -15.28 24.66
CA THR A 432 10.91 -15.16 25.50
C THR A 432 10.65 -15.51 26.97
N PHE A 433 9.41 -15.89 27.32
CA PHE A 433 9.03 -16.22 28.69
C PHE A 433 9.22 -17.72 28.97
N ASN A 434 10.12 -18.05 29.89
CA ASN A 434 10.45 -19.44 30.26
C ASN A 434 9.48 -20.01 31.33
N TYR A 435 8.17 -19.95 31.10
CA TYR A 435 7.19 -20.52 32.05
C TYR A 435 6.82 -21.97 31.74
N SER A 436 7.20 -22.49 30.58
CA SER A 436 6.81 -23.83 30.12
C SER A 436 7.82 -24.94 30.43
N ASN A 437 8.95 -24.61 31.08
CA ASN A 437 10.05 -25.54 31.35
C ASN A 437 10.61 -26.23 30.09
N GLY A 438 10.68 -25.53 28.95
CA GLY A 438 11.26 -26.07 27.72
C GLY A 438 10.26 -26.86 26.87
N ASP A 439 8.95 -26.63 27.00
CA ASP A 439 7.96 -27.21 26.09
C ASP A 439 8.03 -26.48 24.74
N PRO A 440 8.35 -27.16 23.62
CA PRO A 440 8.42 -26.53 22.30
C PRO A 440 7.06 -26.01 21.79
N LEU A 441 5.95 -26.41 22.41
CA LEU A 441 4.61 -25.85 22.16
C LEU A 441 4.44 -24.43 22.73
N HIS A 442 5.35 -24.01 23.61
CA HIS A 442 5.26 -22.77 24.37
C HIS A 442 6.53 -21.92 24.24
N ASP A 443 7.70 -22.53 24.13
CA ASP A 443 8.99 -21.85 24.02
C ASP A 443 9.46 -21.85 22.56
N GLY A 444 9.82 -20.68 22.03
CA GLY A 444 10.33 -20.54 20.66
C GLY A 444 9.50 -19.60 19.78
N GLU A 445 9.51 -19.84 18.48
CA GLU A 445 8.74 -19.06 17.50
C GLU A 445 7.33 -19.64 17.36
N LEU A 446 6.34 -18.85 17.77
CA LEU A 446 4.92 -19.18 17.68
C LEU A 446 4.29 -18.39 16.52
N SER A 447 3.43 -19.05 15.76
CA SER A 447 2.74 -18.45 14.60
C SER A 447 1.28 -18.21 14.94
N GLU A 448 0.85 -16.96 14.83
CA GLU A 448 -0.50 -16.55 15.18
C GLU A 448 -1.29 -16.12 13.97
N LEU A 449 -2.56 -16.54 13.93
CA LEU A 449 -3.44 -16.18 12.85
C LEU A 449 -4.07 -14.81 13.13
N HIS A 450 -3.84 -13.88 12.21
CA HIS A 450 -4.48 -12.58 12.20
C HIS A 450 -5.43 -12.47 11.01
N TYR A 451 -6.62 -11.94 11.26
CA TYR A 451 -7.50 -11.44 10.22
C TYR A 451 -7.41 -9.92 10.19
N ASN A 452 -7.01 -9.38 9.05
CA ASN A 452 -6.76 -7.95 8.88
C ASN A 452 -7.83 -7.31 8.00
N VAL A 453 -8.27 -6.12 8.39
CA VAL A 453 -9.18 -5.26 7.64
C VAL A 453 -8.51 -3.92 7.42
N GLU A 454 -8.11 -3.62 6.18
CA GLU A 454 -7.55 -2.32 5.82
C GLU A 454 -8.66 -1.29 5.64
N ILE A 455 -8.52 -0.19 6.38
CA ILE A 455 -9.46 0.92 6.44
C ILE A 455 -8.76 2.22 6.09
N GLY A 456 -9.52 3.22 5.66
CA GLY A 456 -9.05 4.60 5.64
C GLY A 456 -10.20 5.59 5.63
N ARG A 457 -9.89 6.83 5.98
CA ARG A 457 -10.95 7.81 6.26
C ARG A 457 -11.64 8.26 4.96
N LYS A 458 -12.96 8.47 5.03
CA LYS A 458 -13.71 9.14 3.97
C LYS A 458 -13.30 10.61 3.92
N PHE A 459 -12.37 10.95 3.04
CA PHE A 459 -11.76 12.28 2.91
C PHE A 459 -12.74 13.46 2.90
N LEU A 460 -13.90 13.29 2.24
CA LEU A 460 -14.90 14.35 2.12
C LEU A 460 -15.39 14.86 3.50
N ASN A 461 -15.50 13.97 4.50
CA ASN A 461 -16.00 14.35 5.81
C ASN A 461 -15.03 15.30 6.54
N PRO A 462 -13.74 14.96 6.75
CA PRO A 462 -12.73 15.89 7.25
C PRO A 462 -12.55 17.15 6.41
N PHE A 463 -12.62 17.03 5.08
CA PHE A 463 -12.51 18.19 4.20
C PHE A 463 -13.58 19.25 4.54
N ILE A 464 -14.83 18.81 4.69
CA ILE A 464 -15.95 19.70 5.03
C ILE A 464 -15.84 20.21 6.47
N SER A 465 -15.58 19.33 7.44
CA SER A 465 -15.62 19.72 8.85
C SER A 465 -14.44 20.57 9.29
N ASP A 466 -13.24 20.29 8.74
CA ASP A 466 -11.98 20.80 9.28
C ASP A 466 -11.27 21.74 8.28
N MET A 467 -11.36 21.50 6.97
CA MET A 467 -10.63 22.31 5.96
C MET A 467 -11.42 23.53 5.46
N ILE A 468 -12.74 23.41 5.23
CA ILE A 468 -13.58 24.53 4.76
C ILE A 468 -13.55 25.73 5.72
N PRO A 469 -13.59 25.57 7.06
CA PRO A 469 -13.46 26.70 7.98
C PRO A 469 -12.13 27.45 7.81
N ILE A 470 -11.02 26.73 7.64
CA ILE A 470 -9.69 27.32 7.42
C ILE A 470 -9.66 28.12 6.11
N LEU A 471 -10.23 27.55 5.04
CA LEU A 471 -10.33 28.23 3.74
C LEU A 471 -11.20 29.49 3.82
N SER A 472 -12.27 29.45 4.60
CA SER A 472 -13.14 30.60 4.85
C SER A 472 -12.41 31.71 5.60
N ILE A 473 -11.62 31.37 6.62
CA ILE A 473 -10.77 32.31 7.35
C ILE A 473 -9.71 32.92 6.42
N ALA A 474 -9.08 32.10 5.55
CA ALA A 474 -8.13 32.60 4.56
C ALA A 474 -8.77 33.56 3.56
N ALA A 475 -10.00 33.29 3.09
CA ALA A 475 -10.72 34.20 2.20
C ALA A 475 -11.11 35.51 2.92
N LEU A 476 -11.66 35.44 4.14
CA LEU A 476 -12.04 36.62 4.92
C LEU A 476 -10.83 37.49 5.27
N LEU A 477 -9.71 36.89 5.65
CA LEU A 477 -8.49 37.62 5.96
C LEU A 477 -7.91 38.30 4.71
N PHE A 478 -8.08 37.71 3.52
CA PHE A 478 -7.72 38.37 2.26
C PHE A 478 -8.58 39.60 1.98
N LEU A 479 -9.89 39.53 2.26
CA LEU A 479 -10.78 40.69 2.16
C LEU A 479 -10.36 41.81 3.11
N VAL A 480 -9.98 41.46 4.35
CA VAL A 480 -9.42 42.42 5.31
C VAL A 480 -8.13 43.04 4.76
N LEU A 481 -7.24 42.23 4.20
CA LEU A 481 -6.00 42.71 3.57
C LEU A 481 -6.27 43.65 2.39
N MET A 482 -7.35 43.46 1.64
CA MET A 482 -7.72 44.35 0.54
C MET A 482 -8.11 45.75 0.99
N THR A 483 -8.54 45.93 2.25
CA THR A 483 -8.88 47.25 2.80
C THR A 483 -7.65 48.13 3.07
N LEU A 484 -6.43 47.57 3.08
CA LEU A 484 -5.19 48.35 3.26
C LEU A 484 -5.02 49.39 2.14
N THR A 485 -4.98 50.67 2.51
CA THR A 485 -4.71 51.80 1.59
C THR A 485 -4.12 52.99 2.35
N LYS A 486 -3.18 53.73 1.74
CA LYS A 486 -2.68 55.02 2.26
C LYS A 486 -3.45 56.21 1.66
N ASN A 487 -4.34 55.98 0.71
CA ASN A 487 -5.08 57.05 0.07
C ASN A 487 -6.22 57.51 0.99
N GLU A 488 -6.18 58.78 1.42
CA GLU A 488 -7.15 59.37 2.36
C GLU A 488 -8.61 59.25 1.88
N LEU A 489 -8.86 59.32 0.56
CA LEU A 489 -10.20 59.17 -0.01
C LEU A 489 -10.70 57.73 0.11
N HIS A 490 -9.88 56.74 -0.26
CA HIS A 490 -10.23 55.34 -0.14
C HIS A 490 -10.21 54.85 1.32
N MET A 491 -9.44 55.47 2.20
CA MET A 491 -9.44 55.19 3.65
C MET A 491 -10.80 55.50 4.26
N ALA A 492 -11.43 56.61 3.86
CA ALA A 492 -12.75 57.01 4.33
C ALA A 492 -13.87 56.10 3.77
N GLU A 493 -13.73 55.63 2.53
CA GLU A 493 -14.70 54.72 1.90
C GLU A 493 -14.61 53.27 2.40
N LEU A 494 -13.39 52.77 2.61
CA LEU A 494 -13.14 51.39 3.06
C LEU A 494 -13.07 51.24 4.58
N GLY A 495 -13.04 52.34 5.32
CA GLY A 495 -12.99 52.36 6.79
C GLY A 495 -11.69 51.82 7.39
N PHE A 496 -10.57 51.90 6.65
CA PHE A 496 -9.30 51.31 7.07
C PHE A 496 -8.73 51.98 8.32
N SER A 497 -8.46 51.16 9.34
CA SER A 497 -7.63 51.55 10.50
C SER A 497 -6.83 50.35 10.99
N ALA A 498 -5.61 50.57 11.48
CA ALA A 498 -4.80 49.48 12.03
C ALA A 498 -5.51 48.75 13.18
N SER A 499 -6.27 49.48 14.01
CA SER A 499 -7.11 48.91 15.07
C SER A 499 -8.24 48.03 14.53
N SER A 500 -8.90 48.39 13.42
CA SER A 500 -9.92 47.55 12.79
C SER A 500 -9.34 46.24 12.26
N VAL A 501 -8.19 46.29 11.57
CA VAL A 501 -7.52 45.08 11.06
C VAL A 501 -7.09 44.17 12.21
N LEU A 502 -6.58 44.74 13.30
CA LEU A 502 -6.26 43.98 14.52
C LEU A 502 -7.52 43.37 15.16
N GLY A 503 -8.64 44.10 15.16
CA GLY A 503 -9.93 43.59 15.62
C GLY A 503 -10.43 42.41 14.80
N TYR A 504 -10.42 42.52 13.47
CA TYR A 504 -10.78 41.42 12.57
C TYR A 504 -9.83 40.24 12.69
N GLY A 505 -8.51 40.50 12.74
CA GLY A 505 -7.48 39.48 12.93
C GLY A 505 -7.66 38.71 14.24
N SER A 506 -7.96 39.42 15.35
CA SER A 506 -8.24 38.81 16.65
C SER A 506 -9.48 37.92 16.62
N GLY A 507 -10.57 38.38 15.99
CA GLY A 507 -11.80 37.59 15.85
C GLY A 507 -11.59 36.30 15.03
N LEU A 508 -10.90 36.41 13.88
CA LEU A 508 -10.56 35.25 13.05
C LEU A 508 -9.59 34.29 13.75
N PHE A 509 -8.63 34.83 14.51
CA PHE A 509 -7.68 34.04 15.31
C PHE A 509 -8.39 33.23 16.41
N PHE A 510 -9.35 33.84 17.11
CA PHE A 510 -10.15 33.15 18.11
C PHE A 510 -10.93 31.98 17.52
N ILE A 511 -11.63 32.21 16.39
CA ILE A 511 -12.36 31.15 15.67
C ILE A 511 -11.41 30.02 15.26
N LEU A 512 -10.22 30.37 14.76
CA LEU A 512 -9.20 29.39 14.36
C LEU A 512 -8.67 28.56 15.55
N ILE A 513 -8.48 29.17 16.73
CA ILE A 513 -8.11 28.45 17.95
C ILE A 513 -9.19 27.46 18.35
N VAL A 514 -10.45 27.89 18.41
CA VAL A 514 -11.56 27.01 18.81
C VAL A 514 -11.67 25.82 17.85
N SER A 515 -11.54 26.06 16.54
CA SER A 515 -11.52 24.98 15.54
C SER A 515 -10.35 24.03 15.73
N HIS A 516 -9.16 24.54 16.06
CA HIS A 516 -7.97 23.72 16.31
C HIS A 516 -8.08 22.88 17.58
N VAL A 517 -8.63 23.43 18.66
CA VAL A 517 -8.88 22.69 19.92
C VAL A 517 -9.86 21.55 19.67
N TYR A 518 -10.97 21.81 18.95
CA TYR A 518 -11.93 20.78 18.58
C TYR A 518 -11.30 19.65 17.76
N LEU A 519 -10.43 20.00 16.79
CA LEU A 519 -9.69 19.01 16.02
C LEU A 519 -8.80 18.14 16.93
N ARG A 520 -8.09 18.75 17.90
CA ARG A 520 -7.19 18.02 18.80
C ARG A 520 -7.96 17.06 19.70
N GLU A 521 -9.10 17.48 20.24
CA GLU A 521 -10.00 16.62 21.02
C GLU A 521 -10.52 15.44 20.19
N LYS A 522 -10.89 15.69 18.92
CA LYS A 522 -11.40 14.68 18.00
C LYS A 522 -10.35 13.61 17.64
N LEU A 523 -9.08 13.98 17.52
CA LEU A 523 -8.03 13.08 17.08
C LEU A 523 -7.31 12.36 18.23
N ASN A 524 -7.38 12.89 19.46
CA ASN A 524 -6.76 12.34 20.66
C ASN A 524 -5.31 11.83 20.46
N ILE A 525 -4.45 12.70 19.92
CA ILE A 525 -3.05 12.37 19.56
C ILE A 525 -2.07 13.04 20.52
N ASP A 526 -0.91 12.41 20.71
CA ASP A 526 0.28 13.01 21.33
C ASP A 526 1.21 13.70 20.33
N ARG A 527 1.11 13.38 19.03
CA ARG A 527 1.98 13.89 17.95
C ARG A 527 1.29 14.96 17.11
N ILE A 528 2.07 15.73 16.34
CA ILE A 528 1.53 16.72 15.41
C ILE A 528 0.96 16.00 14.20
N SER A 529 -0.31 16.24 13.88
CA SER A 529 -0.95 15.70 12.68
C SER A 529 -0.70 16.59 11.47
N TYR A 530 -0.81 16.00 10.28
CA TYR A 530 -0.65 16.72 9.01
C TYR A 530 -1.57 17.95 8.90
N ILE A 531 -2.85 17.82 9.27
CA ILE A 531 -3.81 18.91 9.15
C ILE A 531 -3.48 20.11 10.06
N GLU A 532 -2.82 19.90 11.21
CA GLU A 532 -2.42 20.97 12.14
C GLU A 532 -1.40 21.93 11.51
N GLN A 533 -0.65 21.47 10.51
CA GLN A 533 0.28 22.32 9.76
C GLN A 533 -0.43 23.47 9.05
N PHE A 534 -1.67 23.27 8.59
CA PHE A 534 -2.49 24.34 8.01
C PHE A 534 -2.96 25.35 9.05
N TYR A 535 -3.29 24.90 10.27
CA TYR A 535 -3.63 25.80 11.37
C TYR A 535 -2.42 26.66 11.75
N PHE A 536 -1.24 26.06 11.88
CA PHE A 536 0.00 26.80 12.16
C PHE A 536 0.35 27.81 11.06
N LEU A 537 0.17 27.42 9.79
CA LEU A 537 0.33 28.33 8.66
C LEU A 537 -0.61 29.52 8.77
N MET A 538 -1.89 29.29 9.07
CA MET A 538 -2.86 30.36 9.21
C MET A 538 -2.61 31.27 10.42
N TYR A 539 -2.13 30.74 11.55
CA TYR A 539 -1.69 31.59 12.67
C TYR A 539 -0.57 32.54 12.23
N PHE A 540 0.43 32.02 11.52
CA PHE A 540 1.53 32.83 11.00
C PHE A 540 1.02 33.90 10.03
N VAL A 541 0.08 33.56 9.15
CA VAL A 541 -0.50 34.50 8.18
C VAL A 541 -1.32 35.59 8.88
N ILE A 542 -2.19 35.25 9.84
CA ILE A 542 -2.97 36.24 10.61
C ILE A 542 -2.05 37.22 11.34
N LEU A 543 -1.00 36.71 11.99
CA LEU A 543 0.00 37.54 12.66
C LEU A 543 0.75 38.42 11.66
N SER A 544 1.13 37.88 10.50
CA SER A 544 1.83 38.63 9.44
C SER A 544 0.96 39.76 8.87
N VAL A 545 -0.32 39.52 8.62
CA VAL A 545 -1.28 40.55 8.15
C VAL A 545 -1.47 41.63 9.21
N SER A 546 -1.62 41.22 10.48
CA SER A 546 -1.77 42.14 11.62
C SER A 546 -0.53 43.02 11.80
N LEU A 547 0.66 42.43 11.78
CA LEU A 547 1.93 43.15 11.87
C LEU A 547 2.13 44.10 10.69
N SER A 548 1.78 43.65 9.48
CA SER A 548 1.87 44.46 8.27
C SER A 548 0.99 45.70 8.36
N SER A 549 -0.22 45.58 8.93
CA SER A 549 -1.12 46.71 9.15
C SER A 549 -0.53 47.75 10.11
N ILE A 550 0.09 47.33 11.21
CA ILE A 550 0.77 48.24 12.15
C ILE A 550 1.95 48.94 11.46
N LEU A 551 2.79 48.18 10.74
CA LEU A 551 3.94 48.72 10.02
C LEU A 551 3.50 49.70 8.92
N PHE A 552 2.36 49.46 8.30
CA PHE A 552 1.80 50.31 7.26
C PHE A 552 1.35 51.69 7.78
N THR A 553 0.87 51.75 9.03
CA THR A 553 0.47 52.99 9.72
C THR A 553 1.64 53.66 10.48
N SER A 554 2.77 52.97 10.62
CA SER A 554 3.94 53.49 11.33
C SER A 554 4.67 54.59 10.55
N ARG A 555 5.37 55.49 11.26
CA ARG A 555 6.19 56.57 10.67
C ARG A 555 7.45 56.08 9.95
N PHE A 556 7.80 54.80 10.12
CA PHE A 556 8.96 54.20 9.49
C PHE A 556 8.59 53.66 8.10
N ASP A 557 9.23 54.19 7.06
CA ASP A 557 8.94 53.87 5.67
C ASP A 557 9.59 52.54 5.27
N TYR A 558 8.97 51.42 5.68
CA TYR A 558 9.40 50.10 5.26
C TYR A 558 9.03 49.86 3.80
N LYS A 559 10.04 49.77 2.93
CA LYS A 559 9.87 49.62 1.48
C LYS A 559 8.93 48.50 1.06
N ILE A 560 8.81 47.41 1.81
CA ILE A 560 7.96 46.27 1.45
C ILE A 560 6.48 46.53 1.79
N ALA A 561 6.19 47.12 2.96
CA ALA A 561 4.83 47.41 3.39
C ALA A 561 4.27 48.67 2.71
N SER A 562 5.11 49.69 2.50
CA SER A 562 4.72 51.00 1.97
C SER A 562 4.59 51.04 0.43
N TYR A 563 5.16 50.06 -0.29
CA TYR A 563 5.19 50.08 -1.76
C TYR A 563 3.79 49.95 -2.36
N LYS A 564 3.39 50.99 -3.11
CA LYS A 564 2.14 51.07 -3.88
C LYS A 564 0.92 50.56 -3.09
N ASP A 565 0.65 51.13 -1.91
CA ASP A 565 -0.49 50.76 -1.07
C ASP A 565 -0.52 49.28 -0.65
N GLY A 566 0.66 48.74 -0.31
CA GLY A 566 0.78 47.36 0.16
C GLY A 566 0.60 46.32 -0.95
N PHE A 567 0.85 46.71 -2.20
CA PHE A 567 0.72 45.85 -3.37
C PHE A 567 1.43 44.49 -3.20
N ILE A 568 2.66 44.51 -2.68
CA ILE A 568 3.46 43.29 -2.47
C ILE A 568 2.79 42.33 -1.49
N LEU A 569 2.20 42.85 -0.41
CA LEU A 569 1.48 42.05 0.60
C LEU A 569 0.24 41.39 0.00
N LYS A 570 -0.55 42.17 -0.75
CA LYS A 570 -1.75 41.68 -1.45
C LYS A 570 -1.39 40.61 -2.49
N LEU A 571 -0.28 40.80 -3.19
CA LEU A 571 0.21 39.89 -4.22
C LEU A 571 0.73 38.57 -3.65
N LEU A 572 1.50 38.62 -2.56
CA LEU A 572 2.14 37.44 -1.97
C LEU A 572 1.20 36.60 -1.10
N TYR A 573 0.03 37.11 -0.73
CA TYR A 573 -0.90 36.43 0.18
C TYR A 573 -1.23 34.99 -0.24
N TRP A 574 -1.80 34.81 -1.43
CA TRP A 574 -2.17 33.47 -1.94
C TRP A 574 -0.95 32.59 -2.27
N PRO A 575 0.11 33.10 -2.92
CA PRO A 575 1.36 32.36 -3.13
C PRO A 575 1.98 31.82 -1.84
N VAL A 576 1.98 32.59 -0.75
CA VAL A 576 2.58 32.16 0.53
C VAL A 576 1.74 31.07 1.18
N ILE A 577 0.41 31.20 1.19
CA ILE A 577 -0.47 30.18 1.77
C ILE A 577 -0.41 28.88 0.97
N LEU A 578 -0.58 28.95 -0.36
CA LEU A 578 -0.64 27.76 -1.21
C LEU A 578 0.75 27.14 -1.42
N GLY A 579 1.79 27.96 -1.53
CA GLY A 579 3.18 27.50 -1.58
C GLY A 579 3.62 26.87 -0.26
N GLY A 580 3.29 27.49 0.88
CA GLY A 580 3.53 26.91 2.21
C GLY A 580 2.79 25.59 2.39
N SER A 581 1.53 25.53 1.94
CA SER A 581 0.74 24.29 1.92
C SER A 581 1.43 23.20 1.10
N LEU A 582 1.88 23.49 -0.13
CA LEU A 582 2.62 22.53 -0.97
C LEU A 582 3.89 22.02 -0.30
N VAL A 583 4.67 22.90 0.33
CA VAL A 583 5.89 22.53 1.05
C VAL A 583 5.58 21.61 2.22
N PHE A 584 4.57 21.92 3.02
CA PHE A 584 4.14 21.08 4.15
C PHE A 584 3.60 19.72 3.70
N THR A 585 2.79 19.68 2.64
CA THR A 585 2.35 18.44 1.99
C THR A 585 3.53 17.61 1.51
N ALA A 586 4.47 18.21 0.80
CA ALA A 586 5.65 17.51 0.30
C ALA A 586 6.51 16.95 1.45
N ILE A 587 6.84 17.75 2.47
CA ILE A 587 7.68 17.30 3.60
C ILE A 587 7.01 16.16 4.37
N SER A 588 5.70 16.24 4.60
CA SER A 588 4.97 15.24 5.38
C SER A 588 4.93 13.89 4.68
N PHE A 589 4.67 13.87 3.37
CA PHE A 589 4.55 12.62 2.61
C PHE A 589 5.86 12.13 1.98
N TYR A 590 6.92 12.94 1.96
CA TYR A 590 8.23 12.53 1.46
C TYR A 590 8.97 11.55 2.39
N LYS A 591 8.72 11.67 3.71
CA LYS A 591 9.26 10.77 4.73
C LYS A 591 8.78 9.35 4.51
#